data_AF-A0A7W7L721-F1
#
_entry.id   AF-A0A7W7L721-F1
#
_cell.length_a   1.000
_cell.length_b   1.000
_cell.length_c   1.000
_cell.angle_alpha   90.00
_cell.angle_beta   90.00
_cell.angle_gamma   90.00
#
_symmetry.space_group_name_H-M   'P 1'
#
loop_
_entity.id
_entity.type
_entity.pdbx_description
1 polymer ?
#
loop_
_entity_poly.entity_id
_entity_poly.type
_entity_poly.pdbx_seq_one_letter_code
_entity_poly.pdbx_strand_id
1 'polypeptide(L)'
;MPVHPLVRRSVTLAAAAALVALAPGVGHAAASPEPIKNEGSGWYLDSGSETTSAKAPTYTVKYAGEPASAPGNLKWSYDPATKLVKNEANGWYLGSGGESSSAKAPTYTTKYSGEPAAAPPQLKWSYDAATKLVKNEGNGWYLGTGGDDYGKAPAYTTKYTGSPASAPAQLKWAISS
;
A
#
# COMPACT_ATOMS: atom_id res chain seq x y z
N MET A 1 17.61 -66.86 51.49
CA MET A 1 16.88 -65.87 52.32
C MET A 1 16.49 -64.72 51.40
N PRO A 2 15.20 -64.38 51.34
CA PRO A 2 14.57 -63.68 50.22
C PRO A 2 14.53 -62.17 50.42
N VAL A 3 14.41 -61.39 49.33
CA VAL A 3 13.74 -60.09 49.38
C VAL A 3 13.09 -59.77 48.03
N HIS A 4 11.83 -59.37 48.15
CA HIS A 4 10.80 -59.21 47.14
C HIS A 4 11.07 -58.15 46.05
N PRO A 5 10.46 -58.31 44.84
CA PRO A 5 10.37 -57.22 43.88
C PRO A 5 9.25 -56.26 44.32
N LEU A 6 9.62 -55.03 44.70
CA LEU A 6 8.67 -53.95 44.96
C LEU A 6 8.58 -53.04 43.73
N VAL A 7 7.46 -53.22 43.03
CA VAL A 7 6.83 -52.31 42.08
C VAL A 7 7.06 -50.84 42.46
N ARG A 8 7.78 -50.09 41.62
CA ARG A 8 7.78 -48.62 41.67
C ARG A 8 6.97 -48.08 40.50
N ARG A 9 5.77 -47.65 40.89
CA ARG A 9 4.78 -46.83 40.18
C ARG A 9 5.41 -45.86 39.17
N SER A 10 5.12 -46.09 37.89
CA SER A 10 5.25 -45.06 36.86
C SER A 10 4.22 -43.98 37.13
N VAL A 11 4.67 -42.78 37.49
CA VAL A 11 3.81 -41.58 37.51
C VAL A 11 3.72 -41.09 36.07
N THR A 12 2.59 -41.35 35.42
CA THR A 12 2.28 -40.76 34.12
C THR A 12 1.92 -39.29 34.36
N LEU A 13 2.84 -38.38 34.06
CA LEU A 13 2.51 -36.95 33.95
C LEU A 13 1.64 -36.77 32.70
N ALA A 14 0.33 -36.66 32.87
CA ALA A 14 -0.56 -36.22 31.81
C ALA A 14 -0.41 -34.70 31.66
N ALA A 15 0.49 -34.27 30.77
CA ALA A 15 0.50 -32.89 30.30
C ALA A 15 -0.70 -32.67 29.38
N ALA A 16 -1.76 -32.07 29.90
CA ALA A 16 -2.88 -31.60 29.10
C ALA A 16 -2.39 -30.44 28.21
N ALA A 17 -2.03 -30.76 26.97
CA ALA A 17 -1.86 -29.76 25.93
C ALA A 17 -3.25 -29.18 25.60
N ALA A 18 -3.56 -28.02 26.18
CA ALA A 18 -4.63 -27.19 25.69
C ALA A 18 -4.25 -26.73 24.29
N LEU A 19 -4.76 -27.42 23.27
CA LEU A 19 -4.81 -26.93 21.90
C LEU A 19 -5.65 -25.65 21.91
N VAL A 20 -4.99 -24.50 21.99
CA VAL A 20 -5.60 -23.24 21.56
C VAL A 20 -5.84 -23.40 20.08
N ALA A 21 -7.08 -23.73 19.73
CA ALA A 21 -7.56 -23.59 18.37
C ALA A 21 -7.41 -22.11 18.01
N LEU A 22 -6.36 -21.79 17.24
CA LEU A 22 -6.31 -20.56 16.47
C LEU A 22 -7.56 -20.61 15.59
N ALA A 23 -8.59 -19.85 15.97
CA ALA A 23 -9.66 -19.52 15.06
C ALA A 23 -9.00 -19.05 13.76
N PRO A 24 -9.50 -19.47 12.57
CA PRO A 24 -9.01 -18.92 11.33
C PRO A 24 -9.21 -17.41 11.42
N GLY A 25 -8.11 -16.70 11.67
CA GLY A 25 -8.07 -15.26 11.58
C GLY A 25 -8.68 -14.92 10.25
N VAL A 26 -9.61 -13.98 10.25
CA VAL A 26 -10.25 -13.43 9.05
C VAL A 26 -9.11 -13.01 8.13
N GLY A 27 -8.71 -13.92 7.25
CA GLY A 27 -7.69 -13.68 6.26
C GLY A 27 -8.30 -12.59 5.41
N HIS A 28 -7.79 -11.36 5.53
CA HIS A 28 -8.06 -10.34 4.55
C HIS A 28 -7.54 -10.94 3.25
N ALA A 29 -8.45 -11.50 2.44
CA ALA A 29 -8.14 -11.85 1.08
C ALA A 29 -7.57 -10.58 0.47
N ALA A 30 -6.31 -10.62 0.04
CA ALA A 30 -5.68 -9.46 -0.56
C ALA A 30 -6.60 -8.98 -1.68
N ALA A 31 -7.07 -7.73 -1.59
CA ALA A 31 -7.92 -7.15 -2.62
C ALA A 31 -7.20 -7.32 -3.96
N SER A 32 -7.93 -7.79 -4.98
CA SER A 32 -7.38 -7.89 -6.32
C SER A 32 -6.86 -6.52 -6.74
N PRO A 33 -5.67 -6.42 -7.35
CA PRO A 33 -5.15 -5.11 -7.69
C PRO A 33 -6.00 -4.43 -8.76
N GLU A 34 -6.31 -3.17 -8.52
CA GLU A 34 -7.25 -2.38 -9.31
C GLU A 34 -6.65 -1.03 -9.70
N PRO A 35 -7.19 -0.38 -10.75
CA PRO A 35 -6.79 0.98 -11.08
C PRO A 35 -7.17 2.00 -10.02
N ILE A 36 -6.19 2.75 -9.53
CA ILE A 36 -6.41 3.87 -8.60
C ILE A 36 -6.77 5.11 -9.40
N LYS A 37 -8.02 5.56 -9.29
CA LYS A 37 -8.58 6.67 -10.08
C LYS A 37 -8.56 7.99 -9.29
N ASN A 38 -8.07 9.07 -9.91
CA ASN A 38 -8.16 10.42 -9.36
C ASN A 38 -9.53 11.03 -9.66
N GLU A 39 -10.20 11.63 -8.67
CA GLU A 39 -11.54 12.18 -8.87
C GLU A 39 -11.55 13.49 -9.67
N GLY A 40 -10.50 14.31 -9.55
CA GLY A 40 -10.44 15.61 -10.22
C GLY A 40 -10.24 15.50 -11.73
N SER A 41 -9.32 14.65 -12.16
CA SER A 41 -9.03 14.44 -13.59
C SER A 41 -9.81 13.28 -14.21
N GLY A 42 -10.27 12.33 -13.40
CA GLY A 42 -10.80 11.05 -13.87
C GLY A 42 -9.73 10.09 -14.40
N TRP A 43 -8.44 10.41 -14.23
CA TRP A 43 -7.32 9.65 -14.75
C TRP A 43 -6.81 8.63 -13.72
N TYR A 44 -5.98 7.69 -14.17
CA TYR A 44 -5.51 6.56 -13.37
C TYR A 44 -4.04 6.69 -13.02
N LEU A 45 -3.67 6.30 -11.81
CA LEU A 45 -2.29 6.26 -11.36
C LEU A 45 -1.48 5.24 -12.19
N ASP A 46 -0.35 5.68 -12.70
CA ASP A 46 0.54 4.93 -13.59
C ASP A 46 1.93 4.82 -12.95
N SER A 47 2.47 3.60 -12.91
CA SER A 47 3.75 3.31 -12.24
C SER A 47 4.98 3.85 -12.97
N GLY A 48 4.78 4.44 -14.15
CA GLY A 48 5.82 4.75 -15.11
C GLY A 48 6.27 3.52 -15.89
N SER A 49 7.14 3.75 -16.87
CA SER A 49 7.84 2.66 -17.53
C SER A 49 8.99 2.18 -16.66
N GLU A 50 9.36 0.90 -16.78
CA GLU A 50 10.60 0.41 -16.18
C GLU A 50 11.78 1.25 -16.69
N THR A 51 12.64 1.62 -15.75
CA THR A 51 13.89 2.34 -16.04
C THR A 51 15.03 1.52 -15.45
N THR A 52 16.26 1.75 -15.93
CA THR A 52 17.46 1.20 -15.30
C THR A 52 17.74 1.83 -13.91
N SER A 53 16.98 2.86 -13.53
CA SER A 53 17.05 3.51 -12.23
C SER A 53 16.30 2.70 -11.17
N ALA A 54 16.81 2.73 -9.95
CA ALA A 54 16.15 2.15 -8.77
C ALA A 54 14.79 2.80 -8.45
N LYS A 55 14.50 3.95 -9.06
CA LYS A 55 13.24 4.68 -8.94
C LYS A 55 12.73 5.06 -10.33
N ALA A 56 11.45 4.82 -10.60
CA ALA A 56 10.76 5.29 -11.79
C ALA A 56 9.73 6.37 -11.40
N PRO A 57 9.64 7.51 -12.10
CA PRO A 57 8.62 8.51 -11.83
C PRO A 57 7.20 7.95 -12.05
N THR A 58 6.26 8.40 -11.23
CA THR A 58 4.84 8.03 -11.35
C THR A 58 4.03 9.14 -11.98
N TYR A 59 2.96 8.75 -12.67
CA TYR A 59 2.13 9.65 -13.46
C TYR A 59 0.65 9.36 -13.21
N THR A 60 -0.21 10.20 -13.76
CA THR A 60 -1.59 9.87 -14.07
C THR A 60 -1.77 9.83 -15.57
N VAL A 61 -2.61 8.92 -16.08
CA VAL A 61 -2.89 8.79 -17.51
C VAL A 61 -4.37 8.62 -17.79
N LYS A 62 -4.82 9.12 -18.95
CA LYS A 62 -6.14 8.79 -19.49
C LYS A 62 -6.14 7.31 -19.88
N TYR A 63 -7.11 6.57 -19.37
CA TYR A 63 -7.37 5.19 -19.77
C TYR A 63 -8.87 5.05 -20.04
N ALA A 64 -9.21 4.61 -21.25
CA ALA A 64 -10.58 4.49 -21.75
C ALA A 64 -11.07 3.04 -21.80
N GLY A 65 -10.23 2.08 -21.42
CA GLY A 65 -10.61 0.67 -21.37
C GLY A 65 -11.31 0.29 -20.07
N GLU A 66 -11.82 -0.94 -20.02
CA GLU A 66 -12.40 -1.51 -18.81
C GLU A 66 -11.35 -1.61 -17.69
N PRO A 67 -11.65 -1.20 -16.44
CA PRO A 67 -10.71 -1.26 -15.33
C PRO A 67 -10.14 -2.67 -15.07
N ALA A 68 -10.96 -3.71 -15.21
CA ALA A 68 -10.53 -5.10 -15.03
C ALA A 68 -9.45 -5.52 -16.04
N SER A 69 -9.48 -4.95 -17.24
CA SER A 69 -8.54 -5.21 -18.33
C SER A 69 -7.36 -4.22 -18.36
N ALA A 70 -7.25 -3.34 -17.37
CA ALA A 70 -6.15 -2.39 -17.32
C ALA A 70 -4.78 -3.09 -17.35
N PRO A 71 -3.78 -2.50 -18.04
CA PRO A 71 -2.44 -3.04 -18.05
C PRO A 71 -1.81 -2.95 -16.65
N GLY A 72 -0.83 -3.82 -16.36
CA GLY A 72 -0.27 -3.97 -15.01
C GLY A 72 0.31 -2.69 -14.41
N ASN A 73 0.79 -1.75 -15.23
CA ASN A 73 1.30 -0.45 -14.77
C ASN A 73 0.21 0.44 -14.17
N LEU A 74 -1.06 0.16 -14.47
CA LEU A 74 -2.22 0.85 -13.90
C LEU A 74 -2.85 0.09 -12.76
N LYS A 75 -2.43 -1.14 -12.46
CA LYS A 75 -3.04 -1.96 -11.39
C LYS A 75 -2.23 -1.88 -10.11
N TRP A 76 -2.93 -1.57 -9.02
CA TRP A 76 -2.32 -1.35 -7.72
C TRP A 76 -3.09 -2.05 -6.61
N SER A 77 -2.36 -2.53 -5.61
CA SER A 77 -2.94 -2.97 -4.34
C SER A 77 -2.53 -2.03 -3.23
N TYR A 78 -3.45 -1.82 -2.28
CA TYR A 78 -3.19 -1.13 -1.03
C TYR A 78 -3.37 -2.11 0.12
N ASP A 79 -2.35 -2.22 0.97
CA ASP A 79 -2.43 -2.99 2.20
C ASP A 79 -2.57 -2.03 3.40
N PRO A 80 -3.72 -2.00 4.09
CA PRO A 80 -3.94 -1.12 5.22
C PRO A 80 -3.08 -1.45 6.46
N ALA A 81 -2.61 -2.70 6.59
CA ALA A 81 -1.79 -3.12 7.72
C ALA A 81 -0.34 -2.60 7.59
N THR A 82 0.22 -2.66 6.39
CA THR A 82 1.59 -2.18 6.12
C THR A 82 1.63 -0.76 5.56
N LYS A 83 0.47 -0.24 5.12
CA LYS A 83 0.28 1.04 4.44
C LYS A 83 1.05 1.15 3.13
N LEU A 84 1.37 0.02 2.52
CA LEU A 84 2.11 -0.03 1.26
C LEU A 84 1.13 -0.03 0.09
N VAL A 85 1.47 0.74 -0.94
CA VAL A 85 0.78 0.74 -2.24
C VAL A 85 1.72 0.09 -3.25
N LYS A 86 1.34 -1.07 -3.79
CA LYS A 86 2.17 -1.91 -4.65
C LYS A 86 1.59 -1.97 -6.06
N ASN A 87 2.44 -1.79 -7.08
CA ASN A 87 2.07 -1.94 -8.48
C ASN A 87 2.22 -3.39 -8.95
N GLU A 88 1.33 -3.84 -9.84
CA GLU A 88 1.42 -5.21 -10.38
C GLU A 88 2.51 -5.42 -11.43
N ALA A 89 2.80 -4.44 -12.29
CA ALA A 89 3.68 -4.65 -13.45
C ALA A 89 5.05 -5.24 -13.07
N ASN A 90 5.65 -4.70 -12.01
CA ASN A 90 6.99 -5.06 -11.55
C ASN A 90 7.06 -5.37 -10.04
N GLY A 91 5.94 -5.26 -9.33
CA GLY A 91 5.88 -5.48 -7.88
C GLY A 91 6.50 -4.37 -7.03
N TRP A 92 6.72 -3.17 -7.60
CA TRP A 92 7.35 -2.05 -6.90
C TRP A 92 6.33 -1.25 -6.07
N TYR A 93 6.84 -0.46 -5.12
CA TYR A 93 6.02 0.29 -4.18
C TYR A 93 6.02 1.78 -4.50
N LEU A 94 4.86 2.43 -4.34
CA LEU A 94 4.71 3.87 -4.45
C LEU A 94 5.45 4.56 -3.31
N GLY A 95 6.28 5.54 -3.65
CA GLY A 95 7.02 6.35 -2.71
C GLY A 95 6.93 7.84 -3.01
N SER A 96 7.20 8.66 -2.00
CA SER A 96 7.33 10.11 -2.13
C SER A 96 8.80 10.54 -2.14
N GLY A 97 9.12 11.54 -2.98
CA GLY A 97 10.44 12.15 -3.16
C GLY A 97 11.03 12.88 -1.94
N GLY A 98 10.38 12.81 -0.77
CA GLY A 98 10.81 13.49 0.45
C GLY A 98 10.34 14.95 0.54
N GLU A 99 10.76 15.66 1.59
CA GLU A 99 10.45 17.08 1.78
C GLU A 99 11.30 17.93 0.82
N SER A 100 10.74 18.27 -0.33
CA SER A 100 11.28 19.33 -1.15
C SER A 100 10.95 20.69 -0.53
N SER A 101 11.82 21.70 -0.70
CA SER A 101 11.46 23.10 -0.40
C SER A 101 10.33 23.63 -1.30
N SER A 102 10.01 22.93 -2.39
CA SER A 102 8.87 23.21 -3.26
C SER A 102 7.55 22.74 -2.62
N ALA A 103 6.47 23.44 -2.95
CA ALA A 103 5.10 23.12 -2.53
C ALA A 103 4.62 21.72 -2.98
N LYS A 104 5.37 21.06 -3.87
CA LYS A 104 5.12 19.73 -4.40
C LYS A 104 6.41 18.92 -4.39
N ALA A 105 6.31 17.63 -4.05
CA ALA A 105 7.41 16.67 -4.18
C ALA A 105 6.98 15.53 -5.13
N PRO A 106 7.86 15.06 -6.03
CA PRO A 106 7.50 14.02 -6.99
C PRO A 106 7.19 12.70 -6.30
N THR A 107 6.31 11.89 -6.88
CA THR A 107 6.14 10.48 -6.49
C THR A 107 6.84 9.55 -7.46
N TYR A 108 7.20 8.37 -6.99
CA TYR A 108 7.92 7.36 -7.76
C TYR A 108 7.47 5.95 -7.40
N THR A 109 7.78 4.96 -8.23
CA THR A 109 7.83 3.56 -7.83
C THR A 109 9.28 3.15 -7.54
N THR A 110 9.48 2.28 -6.53
CA THR A 110 10.80 1.74 -6.19
C THR A 110 10.70 0.28 -5.79
N LYS A 111 11.75 -0.47 -6.09
CA LYS A 111 11.93 -1.80 -5.50
C LYS A 111 12.19 -1.67 -4.00
N TYR A 112 11.53 -2.50 -3.21
CA TYR A 112 11.79 -2.65 -1.77
C TYR A 112 11.73 -4.14 -1.43
N SER A 113 12.80 -4.65 -0.82
CA SER A 113 12.97 -6.06 -0.47
C SER A 113 13.09 -6.31 1.04
N GLY A 114 12.91 -5.26 1.85
CA GLY A 114 12.89 -5.40 3.31
C GLY A 114 11.54 -5.89 3.81
N GLU A 115 11.42 -6.07 5.12
CA GLU A 115 10.16 -6.42 5.76
C GLU A 115 9.10 -5.32 5.52
N PRO A 116 7.89 -5.66 5.06
CA PRO A 116 6.83 -4.68 4.78
C PRO A 116 6.48 -3.78 5.96
N ALA A 117 6.38 -4.33 7.18
CA ALA A 117 6.08 -3.56 8.38
C ALA A 117 7.17 -2.53 8.73
N ALA A 118 8.42 -2.85 8.41
CA ALA A 118 9.59 -1.99 8.62
C ALA A 118 9.86 -1.04 7.44
N ALA A 119 8.99 -1.00 6.43
CA ALA A 119 9.17 -0.12 5.29
C ALA A 119 9.34 1.34 5.73
N PRO A 120 10.23 2.09 5.07
CA PRO A 120 10.55 3.45 5.49
C PRO A 120 9.34 4.38 5.22
N PRO A 121 9.13 5.43 6.04
CA PRO A 121 7.90 6.23 6.01
C PRO A 121 7.52 6.83 4.65
N GLN A 122 8.50 7.12 3.78
CA GLN A 122 8.23 7.64 2.44
C GLN A 122 7.52 6.63 1.52
N LEU A 123 7.50 5.33 1.85
CA LEU A 123 6.76 4.30 1.13
C LEU A 123 5.39 4.00 1.76
N LYS A 124 5.09 4.60 2.92
CA LYS A 124 3.86 4.37 3.65
C LYS A 124 2.84 5.46 3.34
N TRP A 125 1.61 5.04 3.09
CA TRP A 125 0.50 5.88 2.68
C TRP A 125 -0.74 5.55 3.51
N SER A 126 -1.22 6.53 4.27
CA SER A 126 -2.51 6.41 4.96
C SER A 126 -3.63 6.82 4.00
N TYR A 127 -4.59 5.92 3.76
CA TYR A 127 -5.80 6.21 3.00
C TYR A 127 -6.99 6.40 3.92
N ASP A 128 -7.71 7.50 3.74
CA ASP A 128 -9.00 7.78 4.39
C ASP A 128 -10.11 7.65 3.35
N ALA A 129 -10.94 6.61 3.45
CA ALA A 129 -12.02 6.34 2.51
C ALA A 129 -13.15 7.39 2.55
N ALA A 130 -13.35 8.08 3.68
CA ALA A 130 -14.40 9.09 3.80
C ALA A 130 -14.04 10.38 3.06
N THR A 131 -12.76 10.79 3.13
CA THR A 131 -12.27 12.00 2.44
C THR A 131 -11.61 11.69 1.10
N LYS A 132 -11.33 10.42 0.84
CA LYS A 132 -10.56 9.89 -0.30
C LYS A 132 -9.14 10.44 -0.40
N LEU A 133 -8.60 10.90 0.73
CA LEU A 133 -7.27 11.45 0.81
C LEU A 133 -6.25 10.36 1.06
N VAL A 134 -5.13 10.45 0.35
CA VAL A 134 -3.99 9.53 0.48
C VAL A 134 -2.80 10.34 0.98
N LYS A 135 -2.40 10.11 2.22
CA LYS A 135 -1.36 10.89 2.91
C LYS A 135 -0.08 10.08 3.05
N ASN A 136 1.04 10.61 2.58
CA ASN A 136 2.35 9.99 2.78
C ASN A 136 2.81 10.18 4.23
N GLU A 137 3.36 9.13 4.85
CA GLU A 137 3.81 9.20 6.25
C GLU A 137 5.19 9.85 6.41
N GLY A 138 5.99 9.91 5.35
CA GLY A 138 7.34 10.47 5.37
C GLY A 138 7.37 12.01 5.44
N ASN A 139 6.53 12.69 4.65
CA ASN A 139 6.43 14.15 4.65
C ASN A 139 5.09 14.68 5.18
N GLY A 140 4.11 13.81 5.41
CA GLY A 140 2.77 14.20 5.86
C GLY A 140 1.91 14.88 4.80
N TRP A 141 2.28 14.81 3.52
CA TRP A 141 1.59 15.50 2.42
C TRP A 141 0.64 14.55 1.67
N TYR A 142 -0.26 15.12 0.88
CA TYR A 142 -1.30 14.37 0.19
C TYR A 142 -0.92 14.07 -1.26
N LEU A 143 -1.21 12.85 -1.72
CA LEU A 143 -1.07 12.45 -3.11
C LEU A 143 -1.98 13.31 -3.99
N GLY A 144 -1.41 13.89 -5.03
CA GLY A 144 -2.11 14.69 -6.01
C GLY A 144 -1.57 14.45 -7.41
N THR A 145 -2.24 15.08 -8.37
CA THR A 145 -1.87 15.02 -9.78
C THR A 145 -1.67 16.44 -10.32
N GLY A 146 -0.65 16.61 -11.16
CA GLY A 146 -0.39 17.84 -11.89
C GLY A 146 -1.10 17.82 -13.22
N GLY A 147 -2.40 18.09 -13.22
CA GLY A 147 -3.17 18.06 -14.46
C GLY A 147 -2.66 19.06 -15.50
N ASP A 148 -2.57 18.58 -16.74
CA ASP A 148 -2.57 19.31 -18.01
C ASP A 148 -3.28 18.43 -19.06
N ASP A 149 -3.80 18.99 -20.16
CA ASP A 149 -4.76 18.29 -21.04
C ASP A 149 -4.18 17.13 -21.90
N TYR A 150 -2.86 16.91 -21.84
CA TYR A 150 -2.11 16.08 -22.80
C TYR A 150 -2.10 14.57 -22.52
N GLY A 151 -3.03 14.08 -21.71
CA GLY A 151 -3.26 12.64 -21.51
C GLY A 151 -2.26 11.91 -20.59
N LYS A 152 -1.23 12.61 -20.11
CA LYS A 152 -0.30 12.13 -19.09
C LYS A 152 0.18 13.31 -18.23
N ALA A 153 0.09 13.17 -16.92
CA ALA A 153 0.43 14.20 -15.94
C ALA A 153 1.31 13.63 -14.82
N PRO A 154 2.22 14.41 -14.20
CA PRO A 154 3.01 13.94 -13.07
C PRO A 154 2.13 13.69 -11.84
N ALA A 155 2.41 12.61 -11.11
CA ALA A 155 1.93 12.43 -9.75
C ALA A 155 2.93 13.06 -8.75
N TYR A 156 2.39 13.60 -7.66
CA TYR A 156 3.19 14.27 -6.63
C TYR A 156 2.53 14.16 -5.26
N THR A 157 3.28 14.50 -4.21
CA THR A 157 2.68 14.92 -2.93
C THR A 157 2.64 16.43 -2.83
N THR A 158 1.61 16.99 -2.20
CA THR A 158 1.48 18.43 -1.95
C THR A 158 1.00 18.70 -0.54
N LYS A 159 1.47 19.80 0.05
CA LYS A 159 0.91 20.31 1.31
C LYS A 159 -0.55 20.71 1.08
N TYR A 160 -1.42 20.34 2.01
CA TYR A 160 -2.78 20.84 2.10
C TYR A 160 -3.11 21.05 3.58
N THR A 161 -3.43 22.30 3.93
CA THR A 161 -3.68 22.72 5.32
C THR A 161 -5.15 23.05 5.57
N GLY A 162 -6.01 22.90 4.55
CA GLY A 162 -7.45 23.07 4.69
C GLY A 162 -8.12 21.88 5.36
N SER A 163 -9.44 21.99 5.56
CA SER A 163 -10.24 20.89 6.08
C SER A 163 -10.18 19.69 5.11
N PRO A 164 -9.90 18.46 5.59
CA PRO A 164 -9.88 17.25 4.76
C PRO A 164 -11.17 17.05 3.93
N ALA A 165 -12.34 17.34 4.50
CA ALA A 165 -13.62 17.21 3.81
C ALA A 165 -13.76 18.14 2.59
N SER A 166 -13.07 19.29 2.62
CA SER A 166 -13.10 20.32 1.58
C SER A 166 -11.92 20.21 0.60
N ALA A 167 -11.12 19.13 0.68
CA ALA A 167 -9.97 18.98 -0.19
C ALA A 167 -10.38 19.00 -1.67
N PRO A 168 -9.59 19.65 -2.54
CA PRO A 168 -9.88 19.71 -3.97
C PRO A 168 -9.83 18.32 -4.60
N ALA A 169 -10.66 18.08 -5.62
CA ALA A 169 -10.83 16.76 -6.24
C ALA A 169 -9.52 16.17 -6.80
N GLN A 170 -8.55 17.01 -7.18
CA GLN A 170 -7.22 16.58 -7.60
C GLN A 170 -6.41 15.85 -6.52
N LEU A 171 -6.80 15.95 -5.25
CA LEU A 171 -6.18 15.22 -4.12
C LEU A 171 -6.98 13.98 -3.70
N LYS A 172 -8.12 13.73 -4.35
CA LYS A 172 -9.01 12.63 -4.01
C LYS A 172 -8.78 11.45 -4.93
N TRP A 173 -8.65 10.26 -4.34
CA TRP A 173 -8.34 9.03 -5.05
C TRP A 173 -9.27 7.90 -4.61
N ALA A 174 -9.81 7.18 -5.58
CA ALA A 174 -10.54 5.94 -5.33
C ALA A 174 -9.54 4.80 -5.24
N ILE A 175 -9.39 4.26 -4.03
CA ILE A 175 -8.61 3.04 -3.74
C ILE A 175 -9.56 2.00 -3.20
N SER A 176 -9.54 0.81 -3.78
CA SER A 176 -10.22 -0.38 -3.27
C SER A 176 -9.37 -0.97 -2.15
N SER A 177 -9.95 -1.06 -0.95
CA SER A 177 -9.31 -1.54 0.30
C SER A 177 -10.16 -2.59 0.98
#